data_AF-A0A953RG86-F1
#
_entry.id   AF-A0A953RG86-F1
#
_cell.length_a   1.000
_cell.length_b   1.000
_cell.length_c   1.000
_cell.angle_alpha   90.00
_cell.angle_beta   90.00
_cell.angle_gamma   90.00
#
_symmetry.space_group_name_H-M   'P 1'
#
loop_
_entity.id
_entity.type
_entity.pdbx_description
1 polymer ?
#
loop_
_entity_poly.entity_id
_entity_poly.type
_entity_poly.pdbx_seq_one_letter_code
_entity_poly.pdbx_strand_id
1 'polypeptide(L)'
;MARGWESKSVEAQIDEAGYRRSAVLEKTTPPEKLELIRKRETIALSRTRVIRELQTAQNPRYKAVLSKALADLEAQLSTFAAG
;
A
#
# COMPACT_ATOMS: atom_id res chain seq x y z
N MET A 1 -22.04 13.98 4.94
CA MET A 1 -21.51 13.30 6.14
C MET A 1 -20.62 12.15 5.69
N ALA A 2 -19.32 12.36 5.93
CA ALA A 2 -18.20 11.44 5.96
C ALA A 2 -18.31 10.08 5.27
N ARG A 3 -17.67 9.95 4.10
CA ARG A 3 -16.83 8.78 3.80
C ARG A 3 -15.55 9.32 3.19
N GLY A 4 -14.79 10.01 4.04
CA GLY A 4 -13.41 10.33 3.73
C GLY A 4 -12.74 9.03 3.34
N TRP A 5 -12.18 9.02 2.13
CA TRP A 5 -10.92 8.32 1.92
C TRP A 5 -10.08 8.60 3.17
N GLU A 6 -9.86 7.58 4.01
CA GLU A 6 -8.95 7.63 5.14
C GLU A 6 -7.49 7.74 4.66
N SER A 7 -7.20 8.65 3.72
CA SER A 7 -5.86 9.04 3.30
C SER A 7 -5.25 10.04 4.30
N LYS A 8 -5.52 9.89 5.61
CA LYS A 8 -5.02 10.84 6.62
C LYS A 8 -4.49 10.21 7.90
N SER A 9 -4.37 8.88 7.97
CA SER A 9 -3.86 8.19 9.17
C SER A 9 -2.86 7.07 8.86
N VAL A 10 -2.25 7.04 7.67
CA VAL A 10 -1.25 6.02 7.32
C VAL A 10 0.12 6.62 6.97
N GLU A 11 0.28 7.94 6.93
CA GLU A 11 1.63 8.52 6.89
C GLU A 11 2.36 8.40 8.25
N ALA A 12 1.65 8.38 9.38
CA ALA A 12 2.27 8.46 10.72
C ALA A 12 2.79 7.11 11.29
N GLN A 13 2.33 5.96 10.77
CA GLN A 13 2.76 4.63 11.28
C GLN A 13 3.94 4.02 10.51
N ILE A 14 4.32 4.60 9.37
CA ILE A 14 5.43 4.11 8.55
C ILE A 14 6.79 4.56 9.14
N ASP A 15 6.84 5.68 9.85
CA ASP A 15 8.08 6.26 10.39
C ASP A 15 8.77 5.36 11.43
N GLU A 16 8.02 4.63 12.26
CA GLU A 16 8.63 3.85 13.36
C GLU A 16 9.11 2.45 12.92
N ALA A 17 8.38 1.79 12.00
CA ALA A 17 8.73 0.45 11.51
C ALA A 17 9.84 0.46 10.45
N GLY A 18 10.08 1.61 9.79
CA GLY A 18 11.17 1.81 8.84
C GLY A 18 12.55 1.94 9.50
N TYR A 19 12.61 2.51 10.71
CA TYR A 19 13.88 2.92 11.33
C TYR A 19 14.83 1.75 11.69
N ARG A 20 14.28 0.56 11.99
CA ARG A 20 15.09 -0.61 12.34
C ARG A 20 15.58 -1.40 11.11
N ARG A 21 14.91 -1.28 9.96
CA ARG A 21 15.34 -1.90 8.69
C ARG A 21 16.20 -0.95 7.84
N SER A 22 16.06 0.36 8.00
CA SER A 22 16.81 1.37 7.25
C SER A 22 18.30 1.39 7.57
N ALA A 23 18.68 1.19 8.84
CA ALA A 23 20.09 1.26 9.27
C ALA A 23 21.01 0.21 8.61
N VAL A 24 20.45 -0.88 8.06
CA VAL A 24 21.22 -1.92 7.36
C VAL A 24 21.28 -1.69 5.84
N LEU A 25 20.28 -1.01 5.25
CA LEU A 25 20.22 -0.73 3.80
C LEU A 25 20.89 0.59 3.39
N GLU A 26 21.18 1.47 4.35
CA GLU A 26 21.65 2.84 4.12
C GLU A 26 23.04 2.92 3.47
N LYS A 27 23.81 1.82 3.42
CA LYS A 27 25.17 1.87 2.86
C LYS A 27 25.27 1.84 1.33
N THR A 28 24.23 1.48 0.57
CA THR A 28 24.41 1.26 -0.89
C THR A 28 23.18 1.51 -1.78
N THR A 29 22.10 2.13 -1.28
CA THR A 29 20.89 2.33 -2.10
C THR A 29 20.72 3.79 -2.49
N PRO A 30 20.83 4.17 -3.78
CA PRO A 30 20.56 5.54 -4.21
C PRO A 30 19.14 5.97 -3.81
N PRO A 31 18.93 7.25 -3.46
CA PRO A 31 17.67 7.74 -2.88
C PRO A 31 16.45 7.45 -3.76
N GLU A 32 16.62 7.42 -5.08
CA GLU A 32 15.56 7.07 -6.03
C GLU A 32 15.04 5.64 -5.85
N LYS A 33 15.92 4.68 -5.52
CA LYS A 33 15.53 3.28 -5.26
C LYS A 33 14.80 3.15 -3.92
N LEU A 34 15.15 3.95 -2.91
CA LEU A 34 14.43 3.96 -1.63
C LEU A 34 13.00 4.46 -1.80
N GLU A 35 12.78 5.50 -2.60
CA GLU A 35 11.44 6.01 -2.90
C GLU A 35 10.58 4.99 -3.65
N LEU A 36 11.15 4.24 -4.58
CA LEU A 36 10.45 3.14 -5.28
C LEU A 36 10.06 2.01 -4.31
N ILE A 37 10.96 1.64 -3.40
CA ILE A 37 10.68 0.63 -2.37
C ILE A 37 9.53 1.08 -1.47
N ARG A 38 9.60 2.33 -0.96
CA ARG A 38 8.55 2.92 -0.11
C ARG A 38 7.19 2.93 -0.82
N LYS A 39 7.14 3.40 -2.06
CA LYS A 39 5.90 3.41 -2.87
C LYS A 39 5.32 2.01 -3.02
N ARG A 40 6.16 1.01 -3.34
CA ARG A 40 5.72 -0.39 -3.45
C ARG A 40 5.18 -0.92 -2.12
N GLU A 41 5.84 -0.65 -1.00
CA GLU A 41 5.38 -1.06 0.33
C GLU A 41 4.01 -0.45 0.67
N THR A 42 3.80 0.85 0.40
CA THR A 42 2.51 1.53 0.60
C THR A 42 1.38 0.89 -0.19
N ILE A 43 1.63 0.54 -1.46
CA ILE A 43 0.63 -0.12 -2.32
C ILE A 43 0.35 -1.55 -1.82
N ALA A 44 1.37 -2.29 -1.38
CA ALA A 44 1.22 -3.63 -0.82
C ALA A 44 0.40 -3.65 0.49
N LEU A 45 0.58 -2.66 1.36
CA LEU A 45 -0.22 -2.49 2.57
C LEU A 45 -1.69 -2.20 2.21
N SER A 46 -1.91 -1.31 1.24
CA SER A 46 -3.25 -0.97 0.74
C SER A 46 -3.95 -2.19 0.16
N ARG A 47 -3.25 -3.01 -0.64
CA ARG A 47 -3.77 -4.29 -1.16
C ARG A 47 -4.23 -5.22 -0.04
N THR A 48 -3.39 -5.38 0.98
CA THR A 48 -3.69 -6.23 2.13
C THR A 48 -4.97 -5.77 2.85
N ARG A 49 -5.14 -4.46 3.04
CA ARG A 49 -6.34 -3.87 3.63
C ARG A 49 -7.59 -4.18 2.79
N VAL A 50 -7.54 -3.93 1.48
CA VAL A 50 -8.67 -4.18 0.56
C VAL A 50 -9.10 -5.65 0.58
N ILE A 51 -8.14 -6.58 0.61
CA ILE A 51 -8.44 -8.02 0.72
C ILE A 51 -9.18 -8.35 2.03
N ARG A 52 -8.73 -7.81 3.17
CA ARG A 52 -9.43 -7.99 4.45
C ARG A 52 -10.84 -7.41 4.44
N GLU A 53 -11.03 -6.26 3.79
CA GLU A 53 -12.35 -5.65 3.64
C GLU A 53 -13.26 -6.49 2.73
N LEU A 54 -12.73 -7.08 1.66
CA LEU A 54 -13.48 -8.01 0.79
C LEU A 54 -13.99 -9.25 1.53
N GLN A 55 -13.18 -9.76 2.46
CA GLN A 55 -13.53 -10.93 3.28
C GLN A 55 -14.71 -10.65 4.22
N THR A 56 -14.80 -9.43 4.75
CA THR A 56 -15.84 -9.05 5.72
C THR A 56 -17.04 -8.33 5.09
N ALA A 57 -16.88 -7.79 3.88
CA ALA A 57 -17.95 -7.11 3.15
C ALA A 57 -19.10 -8.07 2.86
N GLN A 58 -20.33 -7.61 3.05
CA GLN A 58 -21.55 -8.35 2.70
C GLN A 58 -22.32 -7.68 1.56
N ASN A 59 -22.14 -6.36 1.37
CA ASN A 59 -22.81 -5.60 0.33
C ASN A 59 -22.16 -5.87 -1.06
N PRO A 60 -22.90 -6.41 -2.04
CA PRO A 60 -22.36 -6.76 -3.35
C PRO A 60 -21.84 -5.55 -4.15
N ARG A 61 -22.48 -4.39 -4.01
CA ARG A 61 -22.01 -3.14 -4.65
C ARG A 61 -20.68 -2.70 -4.04
N TYR A 62 -20.53 -2.83 -2.72
CA TYR A 62 -19.27 -2.49 -2.05
C TYR A 62 -18.15 -3.47 -2.43
N LYS A 63 -18.46 -4.77 -2.52
CA LYS A 63 -17.53 -5.78 -3.03
C LYS A 63 -17.03 -5.44 -4.44
N ALA A 64 -17.92 -5.04 -5.35
CA ALA A 64 -17.53 -4.66 -6.71
C ALA A 64 -16.53 -3.48 -6.73
N VAL A 65 -16.73 -2.48 -5.85
CA VAL A 65 -15.80 -1.35 -5.71
C VAL A 65 -14.44 -1.83 -5.18
N LEU A 66 -14.44 -2.65 -4.12
CA LEU A 66 -13.20 -3.19 -3.54
C LEU A 66 -12.45 -4.10 -4.52
N SER A 67 -13.15 -4.93 -5.30
CA SER A 67 -12.54 -5.77 -6.33
C SER A 67 -11.87 -4.94 -7.43
N LYS A 68 -12.50 -3.83 -7.85
CA LYS A 68 -11.88 -2.91 -8.80
C LYS A 68 -10.62 -2.26 -8.21
N ALA A 69 -10.73 -1.75 -6.98
CA ALA A 69 -9.58 -1.15 -6.27
C ALA A 69 -8.43 -2.16 -6.11
N LEU A 70 -8.74 -3.44 -5.84
CA LEU A 70 -7.74 -4.50 -5.75
C LEU A 70 -7.01 -4.71 -7.07
N ALA A 71 -7.73 -4.78 -8.19
CA ALA A 71 -7.15 -4.93 -9.51
C ALA A 71 -6.23 -3.74 -9.87
N ASP A 72 -6.64 -2.51 -9.54
CA ASP A 72 -5.84 -1.32 -9.78
C ASP A 72 -4.54 -1.32 -8.95
N LEU A 73 -4.58 -1.80 -7.70
CA LEU A 73 -3.41 -1.94 -6.84
C LEU A 73 -2.45 -3.03 -7.33
N GLU A 74 -2.98 -4.15 -7.83
CA GLU A 74 -2.18 -5.25 -8.41
C GLU A 74 -1.52 -4.84 -9.73
N ALA A 75 -2.23 -4.09 -10.57
CA ALA A 75 -1.65 -3.51 -11.78
C ALA A 75 -0.47 -2.57 -11.44
N GLN A 76 -0.64 -1.70 -10.43
CA GLN A 76 0.45 -0.85 -9.95
C GLN A 76 1.62 -1.66 -9.39
N LEU A 77 1.38 -2.69 -8.58
CA LEU A 77 2.48 -3.54 -8.06
C LEU A 77 3.24 -4.25 -9.18
N SER A 78 2.55 -4.64 -10.24
CA SER A 78 3.15 -5.31 -11.40
C SER A 78 4.15 -4.40 -12.14
N THR A 79 3.92 -3.07 -12.15
CA THR A 79 4.88 -2.13 -12.76
C THR A 79 6.20 -2.05 -11.99
N PHE A 80 6.18 -2.27 -10.67
CA PHE A 80 7.39 -2.32 -9.84
C PHE A 80 8.09 -3.68 -9.85
N ALA A 81 7.43 -4.74 -10.33
CA ALA A 81 8.02 -6.08 -10.44
C ALA A 81 8.69 -6.33 -11.80
N ALA A 82 8.32 -5.56 -12.83
CA ALA A 82 8.82 -5.68 -14.20
C ALA A 82 10.08 -4.82 -14.49
N GLY A 83 10.69 -4.21 -13.47
CA GLY A 83 11.93 -3.42 -13.57
C GLY A 83 12.98 -3.86 -12.58
#